data_AF-A0A967K899-F1
#
_entry.id   AF-A0A967K899-F1
#
_cell.length_a   1.000
_cell.length_b   1.000
_cell.length_c   1.000
_cell.angle_alpha   90.00
_cell.angle_beta   90.00
_cell.angle_gamma   90.00
#
_symmetry.space_group_name_H-M   'P 1'
#
loop_
_entity.id
_entity.type
_entity.pdbx_description
1 polymer ?
#
loop_
_entity_poly.entity_id
_entity_poly.type
_entity_poly.pdbx_seq_one_letter_code
_entity_poly.pdbx_strand_id
1 'polypeptide(L)'
;MAVRIRLRRMGAKKRAFYRFVAADSRSPRDGRFIEVLGYYNPIEKPAKVVVHQDKVFKWLRNGAEMSETVESLFRQISILEKWEKIKAGETGEDITIKDTISERKKKTKRAKKAQATEEAETTTGEEEEKTEEEEAKAEES
;
A
#
# COMPACT_ATOMS: atom_id res chain seq x y z
N MET A 1 3.00 -13.20 26.18
CA MET A 1 4.23 -13.29 25.37
C MET A 1 3.75 -13.51 23.94
N ALA A 2 3.93 -12.53 23.05
CA ALA A 2 3.40 -12.61 21.69
C ALA A 2 4.50 -12.20 20.72
N VAL A 3 4.80 -13.06 19.75
CA VAL A 3 5.80 -12.77 18.71
C VAL A 3 5.12 -12.00 17.60
N ARG A 4 5.73 -10.89 17.19
CA ARG A 4 5.28 -10.06 16.08
C ARG A 4 6.33 -9.99 14.99
N ILE A 5 5.88 -10.15 13.75
CA ILE A 5 6.65 -9.84 12.55
C ILE A 5 6.49 -8.35 12.28
N ARG A 6 7.60 -7.62 12.40
CA ARG A 6 7.63 -6.15 12.31
C ARG A 6 8.82 -5.64 11.50
N LEU A 7 8.72 -4.38 11.08
CA LEU A 7 9.82 -3.68 10.42
C LEU A 7 10.80 -3.12 11.45
N ARG A 8 12.06 -3.50 11.33
CA ARG A 8 13.17 -2.84 12.03
C ARG A 8 13.82 -1.84 11.10
N ARG A 9 14.02 -0.60 11.56
CA ARG A 9 14.69 0.42 10.75
C ARG A 9 16.20 0.27 10.88
N MET A 10 16.84 0.28 9.74
CA MET A 10 18.27 0.30 9.53
C MET A 10 18.62 1.43 8.55
N GLY A 11 19.91 1.68 8.37
CA GLY A 11 20.41 2.68 7.45
C GLY A 11 20.60 4.06 8.06
N ALA A 12 21.04 5.00 7.23
CA ALA A 12 21.45 6.33 7.65
C ALA A 12 20.30 7.34 7.62
N LYS A 13 20.59 8.57 8.07
CA LYS A 13 19.68 9.71 7.89
C LYS A 13 19.36 9.88 6.39
N LYS A 14 18.08 10.05 6.06
CA LYS A 14 17.55 10.13 4.67
C LYS A 14 17.80 8.88 3.79
N ARG A 15 18.34 7.79 4.35
CA ARG A 15 18.54 6.51 3.67
C ARG A 15 17.95 5.38 4.51
N ALA A 16 16.62 5.30 4.54
CA ALA A 16 15.91 4.27 5.30
C ALA A 16 16.00 2.90 4.62
N PHE A 17 16.42 1.88 5.38
CA PHE A 17 16.41 0.48 4.98
C PHE A 17 15.65 -0.31 6.05
N TYR A 18 14.80 -1.26 5.69
CA TYR A 18 14.03 -2.01 6.66
C TYR A 18 14.33 -3.49 6.60
N ARG A 19 14.32 -4.16 7.75
CA ARG A 19 14.36 -5.62 7.85
C ARG A 19 13.02 -6.14 8.35
N PHE A 20 12.53 -7.23 7.78
CA PHE A 20 11.44 -8.00 8.35
C PHE A 20 12.00 -8.88 9.46
N VAL A 21 11.47 -8.74 10.67
CA VAL A 21 12.06 -9.35 11.86
C VAL A 21 10.96 -9.94 12.73
N ALA A 22 11.15 -11.18 13.20
CA ALA A 22 10.35 -11.77 14.25
C ALA A 22 10.93 -11.37 15.61
N ALA A 23 10.13 -10.69 16.43
CA ALA A 23 10.55 -10.24 17.76
C ALA A 23 9.38 -10.31 18.75
N ASP A 24 9.67 -10.37 20.05
CA ASP A 24 8.64 -10.21 21.08
C ASP A 24 8.02 -8.82 20.99
N SER A 25 6.69 -8.73 21.09
CA SER A 25 5.93 -7.49 21.03
C SER A 25 6.38 -6.43 22.05
N ARG A 26 6.90 -6.85 23.21
CA ARG A 26 7.39 -5.95 24.27
C ARG A 26 8.78 -5.38 23.99
N SER A 27 9.53 -5.97 23.06
CA SER A 27 10.89 -5.53 22.76
C SER A 27 10.87 -4.17 22.04
N PRO A 28 11.84 -3.26 22.27
CA PRO A 28 11.90 -1.98 21.57
C PRO A 28 12.11 -2.19 20.05
N ARG A 29 11.72 -1.20 19.23
CA ARG A 29 11.70 -1.31 17.75
C ARG A 29 12.99 -1.86 17.16
N ASP A 30 14.13 -1.29 17.57
CA ASP A 30 15.44 -1.59 17.00
C ASP A 30 16.32 -2.48 17.90
N GLY A 31 15.75 -3.05 18.98
CA GLY A 31 16.46 -3.86 19.97
C GLY A 31 16.55 -5.34 19.63
N ARG A 32 16.51 -6.20 20.67
CA ARG A 32 16.64 -7.65 20.54
C ARG A 32 15.53 -8.24 19.68
N PHE A 33 15.91 -9.15 18.81
CA PHE A 33 15.00 -9.91 17.96
C PHE A 33 15.41 -11.39 17.93
N ILE A 34 14.51 -12.22 17.41
CA ILE A 34 14.70 -13.68 17.35
C ILE A 34 15.32 -14.06 16.01
N GLU A 35 14.68 -13.67 14.90
CA GLU A 35 15.10 -14.06 13.55
C GLU A 35 14.80 -12.98 12.51
N VAL A 36 15.68 -12.86 11.50
CA VAL A 36 15.46 -12.02 10.31
C VAL A 36 14.80 -12.84 9.21
N LEU A 37 13.68 -12.33 8.70
CA LEU A 37 12.85 -12.97 7.68
C LEU A 37 13.09 -12.42 6.28
N GLY A 38 13.72 -11.23 6.17
CA GLY A 38 14.01 -10.59 4.90
C GLY A 38 14.28 -9.10 5.05
N TYR A 39 14.19 -8.37 3.95
CA TYR A 39 14.38 -6.92 3.93
C TYR A 39 13.49 -6.20 2.91
N TYR A 40 13.34 -4.90 3.14
CA TYR A 40 12.61 -3.96 2.30
C TYR A 40 13.44 -2.69 2.09
N ASN A 41 13.67 -2.35 0.83
CA ASN A 41 14.35 -1.13 0.41
C ASN A 41 13.39 -0.19 -0.33
N PRO A 42 12.87 0.86 0.33
CA PRO A 42 11.99 1.86 -0.29
C PRO A 42 12.73 2.91 -1.14
N ILE A 43 14.06 2.94 -1.10
CA ILE A 43 14.86 3.98 -1.78
C ILE A 43 15.04 3.65 -3.26
N GLU A 44 15.17 2.36 -3.57
CA GLU A 44 15.21 1.88 -4.94
C GLU A 44 13.86 2.11 -5.62
N LYS A 45 13.89 2.51 -6.89
CA LYS A 45 12.69 2.67 -7.73
C LYS A 45 12.85 1.72 -8.92
N PRO A 46 12.14 0.58 -8.95
CA PRO A 46 11.07 0.13 -8.05
C PRO A 46 11.55 -0.33 -6.66
N ALA A 47 10.67 -0.29 -5.66
CA ALA A 47 11.02 -0.63 -4.29
C ALA A 47 11.31 -2.13 -4.17
N LYS A 48 12.49 -2.48 -3.67
CA LYS A 48 12.95 -3.88 -3.60
C LYS A 48 12.51 -4.54 -2.30
N VAL A 49 11.95 -5.73 -2.42
CA VAL A 49 11.48 -6.56 -1.31
C VAL A 49 12.08 -7.95 -1.49
N VAL A 50 12.71 -8.48 -0.45
CA VAL A 50 13.22 -9.86 -0.45
C VAL A 50 12.77 -10.54 0.82
N VAL A 51 12.13 -11.69 0.68
CA VAL A 51 11.53 -12.42 1.81
C VAL A 51 11.89 -13.91 1.72
N HIS A 52 12.34 -14.46 2.85
CA HIS A 52 12.57 -15.89 3.02
C HIS A 52 11.26 -16.58 3.43
N GLN A 53 10.59 -17.19 2.44
CA GLN A 53 9.27 -17.79 2.57
C GLN A 53 9.19 -18.83 3.69
N ASP A 54 10.17 -19.74 3.74
CA ASP A 54 10.18 -20.85 4.71
C ASP A 54 10.18 -20.35 6.15
N LYS A 55 10.94 -19.28 6.41
CA LYS A 55 11.03 -18.67 7.73
C LYS A 55 9.72 -17.97 8.08
N VAL A 56 9.16 -17.21 7.15
CA VAL A 56 7.87 -16.52 7.37
C VAL A 56 6.77 -17.52 7.69
N PHE A 57 6.63 -18.58 6.89
CA PHE A 57 5.61 -19.60 7.10
C PHE A 57 5.81 -20.35 8.41
N LYS A 58 7.04 -20.65 8.79
CA LYS A 58 7.34 -21.21 10.12
C LYS A 58 6.81 -20.32 11.25
N TRP A 59 7.07 -19.02 11.18
CA TRP A 59 6.60 -18.08 12.21
C TRP A 59 5.08 -17.89 12.20
N LEU A 60 4.45 -17.91 11.03
CA LEU A 60 3.00 -17.85 10.91
C LEU A 60 2.30 -19.11 11.44
N ARG A 61 2.87 -20.29 11.18
CA ARG A 61 2.40 -21.56 11.79
C ARG A 61 2.48 -21.52 13.30
N ASN A 62 3.51 -20.87 13.84
CA ASN A 62 3.70 -20.70 15.28
C ASN A 62 2.79 -19.60 15.90
N GLY A 63 1.90 -18.98 15.11
CA GLY A 63 0.96 -17.96 15.60
C GLY A 63 1.57 -16.56 15.75
N ALA A 64 2.66 -16.25 15.03
CA ALA A 64 3.18 -14.90 15.01
C ALA A 64 2.20 -13.95 14.29
N GLU A 65 1.90 -12.81 14.92
CA GLU A 65 1.09 -11.75 14.30
C GLU A 65 1.97 -10.85 13.44
N MET A 66 1.41 -10.25 12.38
CA MET A 66 2.10 -9.23 11.59
C MET A 66 1.67 -7.82 12.02
N SER A 67 2.52 -6.82 11.75
CA SER A 67 2.08 -5.41 11.79
C SER A 67 1.40 -5.01 10.48
N GLU A 68 0.46 -4.06 10.52
CA GLU A 68 -0.33 -3.58 9.38
C GLU A 68 0.51 -3.25 8.12
N THR A 69 1.66 -2.57 8.28
CA THR A 69 2.54 -2.25 7.15
C THR A 69 3.18 -3.49 6.53
N VAL A 70 3.54 -4.48 7.34
CA VAL A 70 4.10 -5.75 6.86
C VAL A 70 3.03 -6.54 6.10
N GLU A 71 1.79 -6.55 6.61
CA GLU A 71 0.67 -7.19 5.91
C GLU A 71 0.42 -6.56 4.55
N SER A 72 0.42 -5.22 4.48
CA SER A 72 0.26 -4.50 3.22
C SER A 72 1.36 -4.86 2.21
N LEU A 73 2.62 -4.86 2.64
CA LEU A 73 3.75 -5.25 1.78
C LEU A 73 3.66 -6.71 1.34
N PHE A 74 3.32 -7.63 2.24
CA PHE A 74 3.21 -9.06 1.93
C PHE A 74 2.04 -9.38 0.99
N ARG A 75 0.96 -8.58 1.05
CA ARG A 75 -0.15 -8.66 0.09
C ARG A 75 0.27 -8.21 -1.30
N GLN A 76 1.08 -7.15 -1.40
CA GLN A 76 1.56 -6.66 -2.70
C GLN A 76 2.46 -7.64 -3.45
N ILE A 77 3.17 -8.50 -2.71
CA ILE A 77 4.10 -9.51 -3.23
C ILE A 77 3.50 -10.93 -3.27
N SER A 78 2.20 -11.08 -3.01
CA SER A 78 1.45 -12.35 -3.04
C SER A 78 1.90 -13.42 -2.03
N ILE A 79 2.65 -13.04 -0.97
CA ILE A 79 3.04 -13.98 0.09
C ILE A 79 1.85 -14.38 0.96
N LEU A 80 0.95 -13.44 1.27
CA LEU A 80 -0.26 -13.75 2.05
C LEU A 80 -1.22 -14.65 1.27
N GLU A 81 -1.36 -14.43 -0.03
CA GLU A 81 -2.18 -15.28 -0.92
C GLU A 81 -1.65 -16.73 -0.89
N LYS A 82 -0.33 -16.90 -0.95
CA LYS A 82 0.31 -18.22 -0.82
C LYS A 82 0.07 -18.85 0.55
N TRP A 83 0.15 -18.06 1.62
CA TRP A 83 -0.14 -18.54 2.97
C TRP A 83 -1.59 -18.98 3.15
N GLU A 84 -2.55 -18.25 2.60
CA GLU A 84 -3.98 -18.58 2.65
C GLU A 84 -4.29 -19.90 1.94
N LYS A 85 -3.69 -20.15 0.77
CA LYS A 85 -3.81 -21.45 0.08
C LYS A 85 -3.22 -22.61 0.89
N ILE A 86 -2.04 -22.41 1.47
CA ILE A 86 -1.42 -23.41 2.36
C ILE A 86 -2.33 -23.71 3.55
N LYS A 87 -2.98 -22.69 4.12
CA LYS A 87 -3.94 -22.85 5.22
C LYS A 87 -5.21 -23.57 4.79
N ALA A 88 -5.64 -23.38 3.53
CA ALA A 88 -6.79 -24.06 2.94
C ALA A 88 -6.50 -25.53 2.55
N GLY A 89 -5.25 -25.99 2.64
CA GLY A 89 -4.86 -27.38 2.32
C GLY A 89 -4.40 -27.59 0.89
N GLU A 90 -4.15 -26.53 0.13
CA GLU A 90 -3.65 -26.58 -1.24
C GLU A 90 -2.11 -26.43 -1.30
N THR A 91 -1.49 -27.01 -2.33
CA THR A 91 -0.07 -26.82 -2.65
C THR A 91 0.14 -25.44 -3.29
N GLY A 92 0.63 -24.48 -2.51
CA GLY A 92 0.86 -23.10 -2.94
C GLY A 92 2.06 -22.88 -3.89
N GLU A 93 2.38 -23.87 -4.74
CA GLU A 93 3.55 -23.85 -5.62
C GLU A 93 3.39 -22.90 -6.81
N ASP A 94 2.14 -22.64 -7.24
CA ASP A 94 1.84 -21.88 -8.45
C ASP A 94 1.96 -20.35 -8.32
N ILE A 95 2.21 -19.82 -7.11
CA ILE A 95 2.20 -18.37 -6.87
C ILE A 95 3.61 -17.79 -7.00
N THR A 96 3.81 -17.02 -8.07
CA THR A 96 5.03 -16.25 -8.29
C THR A 96 5.08 -15.05 -7.35
N ILE A 97 6.10 -15.02 -6.49
CA ILE A 97 6.35 -13.90 -5.58
C ILE A 97 7.06 -12.78 -6.31
N LYS A 98 6.63 -11.55 -6.04
CA LYS A 98 7.22 -10.35 -6.63
C LYS A 98 8.30 -9.80 -5.71
N ASP A 99 9.48 -9.54 -6.26
CA ASP A 99 10.59 -8.91 -5.51
C ASP A 99 10.57 -7.38 -5.61
N THR A 100 9.67 -6.82 -6.41
CA THR A 100 9.59 -5.37 -6.66
C THR A 100 8.18 -4.85 -6.49
N ILE A 101 8.04 -3.73 -5.78
CA ILE A 101 6.80 -2.99 -5.64
C ILE A 101 6.92 -1.70 -6.45
N SER A 102 6.06 -1.54 -7.45
CA SER A 102 5.95 -0.29 -8.21
C SER A 102 5.21 0.77 -7.40
N GLU A 103 5.63 2.02 -7.51
CA GLU A 103 4.93 3.14 -6.88
C GLU A 103 3.50 3.22 -7.43
N ARG A 104 2.51 2.90 -6.59
CA ARG A 104 1.11 3.17 -6.90
C ARG A 104 0.96 4.69 -6.95
N LYS A 105 0.75 5.28 -8.14
CA LYS A 105 0.52 6.73 -8.30
C LYS A 105 -0.52 7.16 -7.26
N LYS A 106 -0.12 7.97 -6.28
CA LYS A 106 -1.08 8.57 -5.35
C LYS A 106 -2.01 9.43 -6.19
N LYS A 107 -3.26 8.98 -6.43
CA LYS A 107 -4.33 9.89 -6.83
C LYS A 107 -4.49 10.87 -5.67
N THR A 108 -3.83 12.01 -5.78
CA THR A 108 -3.94 13.10 -4.82
C THR A 108 -5.41 13.49 -4.72
N LYS A 109 -5.92 13.70 -3.50
CA LYS A 109 -7.25 14.32 -3.28
C LYS A 109 -7.40 15.64 -4.07
N ARG A 110 -6.30 16.32 -4.42
CA ARG A 110 -6.27 17.49 -5.30
C ARG A 110 -6.75 17.21 -6.72
N ALA A 111 -6.48 16.03 -7.29
CA ALA A 111 -7.00 15.66 -8.61
C ALA A 111 -8.50 15.36 -8.59
N LYS A 112 -9.00 14.78 -7.49
CA LYS A 112 -10.45 14.54 -7.29
C LYS A 112 -11.21 15.83 -6.93
N LYS A 113 -10.57 16.79 -6.24
CA LYS A 113 -11.15 18.10 -5.92
C LYS A 113 -11.14 19.05 -7.11
N ALA A 114 -10.13 18.97 -8.01
CA ALA A 114 -10.06 19.78 -9.22
C ALA A 114 -11.17 19.42 -10.23
N GLN A 115 -11.47 18.13 -10.39
CA GLN A 115 -12.53 17.67 -11.30
C GLN A 115 -13.95 18.01 -10.81
N ALA A 116 -14.15 18.13 -9.49
CA ALA A 116 -15.46 18.50 -8.92
C ALA A 116 -15.74 20.01 -9.00
N THR A 117 -14.74 20.85 -9.28
CA THR A 117 -14.92 22.30 -9.50
C THR A 117 -15.18 22.65 -10.95
N GLU A 118 -14.67 21.87 -11.91
CA GLU A 118 -14.94 22.11 -13.34
C GLU A 118 -16.38 21.74 -13.74
N GLU A 119 -16.99 20.74 -13.09
CA GLU A 119 -18.38 20.33 -13.37
C GLU A 119 -19.44 21.27 -12.78
N ALA A 120 -19.08 22.17 -11.85
CA ALA A 120 -19.99 23.16 -11.28
C ALA A 120 -20.04 24.47 -12.08
N GLU A 121 -19.01 24.76 -12.88
CA GLU A 121 -18.95 25.97 -13.73
C GLU A 121 -19.61 25.76 -15.10
N THR A 122 -19.74 24.52 -15.58
CA THR A 122 -20.45 24.23 -16.85
C THR A 122 -21.98 24.22 -16.74
N THR A 123 -22.55 24.18 -15.53
CA THR A 123 -24.02 24.25 -15.35
C THR A 123 -24.55 25.67 -15.07
N THR A 124 -23.69 26.66 -14.81
CA THR A 124 -24.13 28.05 -14.60
C THR A 124 -24.01 28.90 -15.87
N GLY A 125 -23.11 28.54 -16.81
CA GLY A 125 -22.99 29.24 -18.09
C GLY A 125 -24.13 28.96 -19.09
N GLU A 126 -24.83 27.83 -18.97
CA GLU A 126 -25.93 27.47 -19.89
C GLU A 126 -27.28 28.12 -19.50
N GLU A 127 -27.38 28.76 -18.33
CA GLU A 127 -28.58 29.46 -17.88
C GLU A 127 -28.54 30.97 -18.20
N GLU A 128 -27.36 31.59 -18.29
CA GLU A 128 -27.21 33.01 -18.68
C GLU A 128 -27.36 33.23 -20.20
N GLU A 129 -26.87 32.31 -21.05
CA GLU A 129 -27.01 32.47 -22.52
C GLU A 129 -28.47 32.30 -23.00
N LYS A 130 -29.32 31.66 -22.18
CA LYS A 130 -30.75 31.46 -22.51
C LYS A 130 -31.65 32.61 -22.06
N THR A 131 -31.19 33.49 -21.15
CA THR A 131 -31.97 34.65 -20.71
C THR A 131 -31.73 35.88 -21.61
N GLU A 132 -30.53 36.04 -22.19
CA GLU A 132 -30.26 37.14 -23.15
C GLU A 132 -30.90 36.93 -24.53
N GLU A 133 -31.08 35.70 -25.02
CA GLU A 133 -31.79 35.46 -26.29
C GLU A 133 -33.31 35.69 -26.22
N GLU A 134 -33.93 35.64 -25.03
CA GLU A 134 -35.37 35.89 -24.86
C GLU A 134 -35.69 37.39 -24.78
N GLU A 135 -34.80 38.22 -24.19
CA GLU A 135 -34.97 39.68 -24.16
C GLU A 135 -34.71 40.35 -25.52
N ALA A 136 -33.77 39.85 -26.33
CA ALA A 136 -33.47 40.43 -27.64
C ALA A 136 -34.59 40.24 -28.70
N LYS A 137 -35.53 39.31 -28.48
CA LYS A 137 -36.65 39.06 -29.40
C LYS A 137 -37.92 39.85 -29.09
N ALA A 138 -38.00 40.52 -27.94
CA ALA A 138 -39.18 41.27 -27.53
C ALA A 138 -39.17 42.75 -27.96
N GLU A 139 -38.05 43.28 -28.45
CA GLU A 139 -37.92 44.70 -28.85
C GLU A 139 -38.08 44.97 -30.36
N GLU A 140 -38.25 43.92 -31.19
CA GLU A 140 -38.48 44.05 -32.64
C GLU A 140 -39.79 43.37 -33.09
N SER A 141 -40.91 43.65 -32.41
CA SER A 141 -42.28 43.38 -32.89
C SER A 141 -43.30 44.37 -32.35
#